data_AF-A0A9E2N6C3-F1
#
_entry.id   AF-A0A9E2N6C3-F1
#
_cell.length_a   1.000
_cell.length_b   1.000
_cell.length_c   1.000
_cell.angle_alpha   90.00
_cell.angle_beta   90.00
_cell.angle_gamma   90.00
#
_symmetry.space_group_name_H-M   'P 1'
#
loop_
_entity.id
_entity.type
_entity.pdbx_description
1 polymer ?
#
loop_
_entity_poly.entity_id
_entity_poly.type
_entity_poly.pdbx_seq_one_letter_code
_entity_poly.pdbx_strand_id
1 'polypeptide(L)'
;MAASLTKTAGEIEKIFKKLQAPGKSKKTYWQLISEQAEEEGVWDEQLLNSAKEQITIHLDKLNDEKLFDLWEQSEAASENFAERSELNADKVKLDLKEEILNLVLDKLDSSSHTTNYYEGESYYISEAAAEKDNDEVDGFDDNIKDIDLNTDDIFEDDDEYFVDDGF
;
A
#
# COMPACT_ATOMS: atom_id res chain seq x y z
N MET A 1 9.81 -10.68 14.74
CA MET A 1 10.72 -9.86 13.91
C MET A 1 10.67 -8.46 14.47
N ALA A 2 11.81 -7.83 14.75
CA ALA A 2 11.83 -6.43 15.16
C ALA A 2 11.17 -5.56 14.08
N ALA A 3 10.31 -4.64 14.48
CA ALA A 3 9.83 -3.59 13.59
C ALA A 3 11.00 -2.63 13.33
N SER A 4 11.25 -2.30 12.06
CA SER A 4 12.22 -1.26 11.70
C SER A 4 11.56 -0.21 10.85
N LEU A 5 12.09 1.02 10.92
CA LEU A 5 11.60 2.14 10.12
C LEU A 5 11.65 1.83 8.62
N THR A 6 12.78 1.29 8.15
CA THR A 6 12.95 0.89 6.74
C THR A 6 11.94 -0.18 6.31
N LYS A 7 11.63 -1.14 7.20
CA LYS A 7 10.62 -2.17 6.91
C LYS A 7 9.22 -1.57 6.84
N THR A 8 8.88 -0.69 7.79
CA THR A 8 7.59 0.01 7.83
C THR A 8 7.42 0.89 6.60
N ALA A 9 8.45 1.64 6.19
CA ALA A 9 8.46 2.39 4.94
C ALA A 9 8.25 1.48 3.73
N GLY A 10 8.87 0.30 3.68
CA GLY A 10 8.64 -0.68 2.62
C GLY A 10 7.21 -1.28 2.61
N GLU A 11 6.54 -1.35 3.76
CA GLU A 11 5.13 -1.74 3.85
C GLU A 11 4.21 -0.61 3.33
N ILE A 12 4.49 0.64 3.70
CA ILE A 12 3.78 1.81 3.18
C ILE A 12 3.96 1.94 1.66
N GLU A 13 5.17 1.74 1.14
CA GLU A 13 5.45 1.71 -0.29
C GLU A 13 4.54 0.71 -1.03
N LYS A 14 4.40 -0.51 -0.49
CA LYS A 14 3.50 -1.53 -1.05
C LYS A 14 2.03 -1.11 -0.98
N ILE A 15 1.62 -0.38 0.05
CA ILE A 15 0.28 0.18 0.16
C ILE A 15 0.09 1.25 -0.92
N PHE A 16 1.04 2.19 -1.07
CA PHE A 16 0.97 3.27 -2.07
C PHE A 16 0.96 2.75 -3.50
N LYS A 17 1.62 1.63 -3.78
CA LYS A 17 1.57 0.95 -5.09
C LYS A 17 0.20 0.34 -5.42
N LYS A 18 -0.63 0.05 -4.43
CA LYS A 18 -1.93 -0.62 -4.60
C LYS A 18 -3.13 0.31 -4.42
N LEU A 19 -3.00 1.29 -3.52
CA LEU A 19 -4.09 2.18 -3.14
C LEU A 19 -4.27 3.27 -4.19
N GLN A 20 -5.52 3.48 -4.63
CA GLN A 20 -5.85 4.60 -5.51
C GLN A 20 -5.65 5.92 -4.78
N ALA A 21 -5.05 6.88 -5.49
CA ALA A 21 -4.84 8.22 -4.98
C ALA A 21 -6.18 8.97 -4.81
N PRO A 22 -6.24 9.98 -3.93
CA PRO A 22 -7.43 10.81 -3.77
C PRO A 22 -7.79 11.55 -5.07
N GLY A 23 -9.03 12.02 -5.18
CA GLY A 23 -9.44 12.95 -6.24
C GLY A 23 -9.84 12.32 -7.59
N LYS A 24 -10.58 11.19 -7.58
CA LYS A 24 -11.05 10.47 -8.80
C LYS A 24 -9.92 10.10 -9.78
N SER A 25 -8.68 10.05 -9.30
CA SER A 25 -7.56 9.59 -10.10
C SER A 25 -7.66 8.09 -10.32
N LYS A 26 -7.43 7.63 -11.55
CA LYS A 26 -7.24 6.20 -11.83
C LYS A 26 -5.86 5.70 -11.38
N LYS A 27 -4.96 6.61 -11.00
CA LYS A 27 -3.58 6.33 -10.62
C LYS A 27 -3.47 6.03 -9.14
N THR A 28 -2.46 5.24 -8.78
CA THR A 28 -2.13 4.95 -7.38
C THR A 28 -1.33 6.08 -6.75
N TYR A 29 -1.22 6.09 -5.41
CA TYR A 29 -0.36 7.06 -4.71
C TYR A 29 1.06 7.01 -5.25
N TRP A 30 1.61 5.80 -5.44
CA TRP A 30 2.97 5.63 -5.94
C TRP A 30 3.14 6.27 -7.33
N GLN A 31 2.19 6.05 -8.24
CA GLN A 31 2.26 6.62 -9.59
C GLN A 31 2.25 8.14 -9.57
N LEU A 32 1.35 8.77 -8.81
CA LEU A 32 1.30 10.24 -8.74
C LEU A 32 2.53 10.84 -8.06
N ILE A 33 3.03 10.19 -7.01
CA ILE A 33 4.23 10.63 -6.29
C ILE A 33 5.47 10.48 -7.19
N SER A 34 5.59 9.39 -7.95
CA SER A 34 6.67 9.20 -8.93
C SER A 34 6.61 10.22 -10.06
N GLU A 35 5.43 10.53 -10.59
CA GLU A 35 5.25 11.57 -11.61
C GLU A 35 5.69 12.94 -11.09
N GLN A 36 5.30 13.30 -9.86
CA GLN A 36 5.74 14.57 -9.25
C GLN A 36 7.24 14.62 -8.94
N ALA A 37 7.87 13.48 -8.66
CA ALA A 37 9.32 13.44 -8.50
C ALA A 37 10.08 13.72 -9.82
N GLU A 38 9.47 13.41 -10.97
CA GLU A 38 10.03 13.70 -12.30
C GLU A 38 9.71 15.12 -12.80
N GLU A 39 8.66 15.75 -12.27
CA GLU A 39 8.26 17.11 -12.62
C GLU A 39 9.09 18.16 -11.86
N GLU A 40 9.65 19.15 -12.57
CA GLU A 40 10.26 20.32 -11.93
C GLU A 40 9.15 21.18 -11.29
N GLY A 41 9.04 21.16 -9.96
CA GLY A 41 7.98 21.90 -9.29
C GLY A 41 7.95 21.77 -7.78
N VAL A 42 6.86 22.28 -7.21
CA VAL A 42 6.52 22.09 -5.79
C VAL A 42 5.61 20.87 -5.70
N TRP A 43 5.84 20.03 -4.70
CA TRP A 43 4.97 18.89 -4.40
C TRP A 43 3.53 19.31 -4.17
N ASP A 44 2.59 18.49 -4.63
CA ASP A 44 1.17 18.66 -4.31
C ASP A 44 0.95 18.38 -2.82
N GLU A 45 0.71 19.44 -2.06
CA GLU A 45 0.44 19.35 -0.63
C GLU A 45 -0.80 18.50 -0.32
N GLN A 46 -1.82 18.46 -1.19
CA GLN A 46 -2.99 17.62 -0.97
C GLN A 46 -2.65 16.14 -1.09
N LEU A 47 -1.84 15.78 -2.10
CA LEU A 47 -1.35 14.41 -2.28
C LEU A 47 -0.47 13.99 -1.10
N LEU A 48 0.48 14.83 -0.69
CA LEU A 48 1.36 14.55 0.45
C LEU A 48 0.59 14.45 1.77
N ASN A 49 -0.38 15.34 2.01
CA ASN A 49 -1.21 15.26 3.22
C ASN A 49 -2.07 13.99 3.23
N SER A 50 -2.65 13.61 2.10
CA SER A 50 -3.39 12.35 1.98
C SER A 50 -2.48 11.13 2.17
N ALA A 51 -1.24 11.17 1.68
CA ALA A 51 -0.25 10.12 1.92
C ALA A 51 0.12 10.01 3.40
N LYS A 52 0.31 11.16 4.08
CA LYS A 52 0.53 11.23 5.53
C LYS A 52 -0.63 10.64 6.32
N GLU A 53 -1.87 10.88 5.91
CA GLU A 53 -3.05 10.26 6.54
C GLU A 53 -3.03 8.72 6.42
N GLN A 54 -2.64 8.18 5.26
CA GLN A 54 -2.49 6.72 5.10
C GLN A 54 -1.39 6.14 6.00
N ILE A 55 -0.29 6.88 6.20
CA ILE A 55 0.74 6.49 7.17
C ILE A 55 0.18 6.51 8.58
N THR A 56 -0.57 7.55 8.98
CA THR A 56 -1.22 7.60 10.28
C THR A 56 -2.19 6.44 10.49
N ILE A 57 -3.02 6.10 9.50
CA ILE A 57 -3.92 4.93 9.54
C ILE A 57 -3.14 3.62 9.74
N HIS A 58 -1.94 3.50 9.16
CA HIS A 58 -1.08 2.33 9.38
C HIS A 58 -0.48 2.32 10.79
N LEU A 59 0.00 3.47 11.28
CA LEU A 59 0.55 3.62 12.62
C LEU A 59 -0.50 3.37 13.71
N ASP A 60 -1.77 3.74 13.48
CA ASP A 60 -2.87 3.48 14.40
C ASP A 60 -3.18 1.98 14.59
N LYS A 61 -2.71 1.12 13.68
CA LYS A 61 -2.83 -0.35 13.80
C LYS A 61 -1.69 -0.95 14.63
N LEU A 62 -0.66 -0.18 14.96
CA LEU A 62 0.46 -0.62 15.79
C LEU A 62 0.10 -0.41 17.27
N ASN A 63 0.63 -1.29 18.13
CA ASN A 63 0.56 -1.08 19.56
C ASN A 63 1.61 -0.04 20.00
N ASP A 64 1.38 0.59 21.15
CA ASP A 64 2.26 1.61 21.71
C ASP A 64 3.70 1.13 21.81
N GLU A 65 3.91 -0.14 22.19
CA GLU A 65 5.25 -0.72 22.26
C GLU A 65 6.00 -0.62 20.93
N LYS A 66 5.39 -1.03 19.82
CA LYS A 66 5.99 -0.93 18.48
C LYS A 66 6.15 0.51 18.01
N LEU A 67 5.24 1.41 18.38
CA LEU A 67 5.36 2.83 18.03
C LEU A 67 6.59 3.44 18.67
N PHE A 68 6.80 3.20 19.98
CA PHE A 68 7.99 3.67 20.66
C PHE A 68 9.26 2.99 20.15
N ASP A 69 9.24 1.68 19.89
CA ASP A 69 10.41 0.98 19.34
C ASP A 69 10.78 1.50 17.94
N LEU A 70 9.79 1.89 17.12
CA LEU A 70 10.03 2.56 15.83
C LEU A 70 10.58 3.98 16.04
N TRP A 71 10.03 4.72 17.01
CA TRP A 71 10.46 6.07 17.30
C TRP A 71 11.89 6.10 17.84
N GLU A 72 12.30 5.16 18.68
CA GLU A 72 13.69 5.05 19.17
C GLU A 72 14.71 4.86 18.03
N GLN A 73 14.28 4.38 16.87
CA GLN A 73 15.12 4.25 15.66
C GLN A 73 15.14 5.53 14.81
N SER A 74 14.30 6.51 15.14
CA SER A 74 14.06 7.72 14.36
C SER A 74 15.09 8.82 14.64
N GLU A 75 15.25 9.75 13.69
CA GLU A 75 16.07 10.95 13.93
C GLU A 75 15.47 11.80 15.05
N ALA A 76 14.14 11.88 15.12
CA ALA A 76 13.43 12.61 16.17
C ALA A 76 13.79 12.11 17.58
N ALA A 77 13.98 10.81 17.79
CA ALA A 77 14.44 10.28 19.08
C ALA A 77 15.90 10.63 19.38
N SER A 78 16.74 10.69 18.35
CA SER A 78 18.14 11.09 18.52
C SER A 78 18.27 12.56 18.92
N GLU A 79 17.34 13.41 18.47
CA GLU A 79 17.29 14.84 18.80
C GLU A 79 16.55 15.11 20.13
N ASN A 80 15.61 14.24 20.48
CA ASN A 80 14.70 14.41 21.60
C ASN A 80 15.10 13.44 22.73
N PHE A 81 15.93 13.91 23.65
CA PHE A 81 16.47 13.15 24.80
C PHE A 81 15.42 12.77 25.88
N ALA A 82 14.15 12.66 25.51
CA ALA A 82 13.06 12.31 26.41
C ALA A 82 13.05 10.81 26.72
N GLU A 83 12.75 10.45 27.98
CA GLU A 83 12.54 9.05 28.34
C GLU A 83 11.20 8.54 27.79
N ARG A 84 11.12 7.24 27.49
CA ARG A 84 9.90 6.59 26.95
C ARG A 84 8.64 6.83 27.81
N SER A 85 8.82 7.01 29.11
CA SER A 85 7.78 7.32 30.10
C SER A 85 7.17 8.72 29.95
N GLU A 86 7.89 9.65 29.31
CA GLU A 86 7.48 11.04 29.12
C GLU A 86 6.92 11.31 27.72
N LEU A 87 6.96 10.31 26.84
CA LEU A 87 6.51 10.42 25.46
C LEU A 87 5.01 10.22 25.33
N ASN A 88 4.37 11.16 24.64
CA ASN A 88 2.98 11.01 24.21
C ASN A 88 2.94 10.26 22.87
N ALA A 89 2.11 9.21 22.80
CA ALA A 89 1.90 8.42 21.58
C ALA A 89 1.49 9.27 20.37
N ASP A 90 0.72 10.34 20.56
CA ASP A 90 0.31 11.24 19.47
C ASP A 90 1.50 12.02 18.90
N LYS A 91 2.42 12.45 19.78
CA LYS A 91 3.64 13.15 19.36
C LYS A 91 4.58 12.20 18.62
N VAL A 92 4.73 10.98 19.14
CA VAL A 92 5.51 9.91 18.51
C VAL A 92 4.98 9.59 17.11
N LYS A 93 3.66 9.46 16.95
CA LYS A 93 3.04 9.24 15.64
C LYS A 93 3.30 10.38 14.68
N LEU A 94 3.27 11.63 15.15
CA LEU A 94 3.53 12.79 14.32
C LEU A 94 4.97 12.80 13.80
N ASP A 95 5.94 12.53 14.67
CA ASP A 95 7.36 12.43 14.30
C ASP A 95 7.58 11.30 13.27
N LEU A 96 7.04 10.10 13.57
CA LEU A 96 7.15 8.94 12.70
C LEU A 96 6.49 9.14 11.33
N LYS A 97 5.38 9.87 11.28
CA LYS A 97 4.63 10.12 10.04
C LYS A 97 5.48 10.87 9.01
N GLU A 98 6.22 11.89 9.45
CA GLU A 98 7.09 12.67 8.55
C GLU A 98 8.30 11.84 8.12
N GLU A 99 8.93 11.13 9.06
CA GLU A 99 10.13 10.35 8.76
C GLU A 99 9.85 9.15 7.84
N ILE A 100 8.75 8.42 8.09
CA ILE A 100 8.33 7.32 7.22
C ILE A 100 7.99 7.84 5.82
N LEU A 101 7.36 9.02 5.70
CA LEU A 101 7.11 9.61 4.38
C LEU A 101 8.42 9.88 3.65
N ASN A 102 9.39 10.53 4.30
CA ASN A 102 10.69 10.82 3.69
C ASN A 102 11.39 9.53 3.23
N LEU A 103 11.41 8.50 4.07
CA LEU A 103 11.98 7.19 3.70
C LEU A 103 11.26 6.54 2.51
N VAL A 104 9.95 6.76 2.36
CA VAL A 104 9.18 6.30 1.19
C VAL A 104 9.54 7.11 -0.06
N LEU A 105 9.75 8.42 0.07
CA LEU A 105 10.16 9.27 -1.05
C LEU A 105 11.60 8.97 -1.50
N ASP A 106 12.52 8.68 -0.58
CA ASP A 106 13.91 8.31 -0.90
C ASP A 106 13.98 7.02 -1.75
N LYS A 107 12.96 6.15 -1.63
CA LYS A 107 12.84 4.95 -2.46
C LYS A 107 12.46 5.25 -3.91
N LEU A 108 11.92 6.43 -4.22
CA LEU A 108 11.65 6.85 -5.60
C LEU A 108 12.97 6.96 -6.38
N ASP A 109 13.98 7.60 -5.77
CA ASP A 109 15.31 7.74 -6.36
C ASP A 109 15.97 6.37 -6.60
N SER A 110 15.79 5.46 -5.64
CA SER A 110 16.22 4.06 -5.75
C SER A 110 15.55 3.29 -6.90
N SER A 111 14.34 3.69 -7.31
CA SER A 111 13.55 3.05 -8.38
C SER A 111 13.79 3.64 -9.76
N SER A 112 14.45 4.81 -9.85
CA SER A 112 14.79 5.49 -11.12
C SER A 112 15.79 4.71 -11.99
N HIS A 113 16.41 3.65 -11.46
CA HIS A 113 17.25 2.71 -12.22
C HIS A 113 16.52 1.44 -12.67
N THR A 114 15.23 1.32 -12.42
CA THR A 114 14.41 0.21 -12.91
C THR A 114 13.21 0.73 -13.67
N THR A 115 13.47 1.27 -14.86
CA THR A 115 12.48 1.27 -15.95
C THR A 115 12.27 -0.18 -16.41
N ASN A 116 11.67 -1.02 -15.55
CA ASN A 116 11.09 -2.28 -15.99
C ASN A 116 9.70 -1.97 -16.58
N TYR A 117 9.71 -1.62 -17.86
CA TYR A 117 8.53 -1.42 -18.71
C TYR A 117 7.67 -2.69 -18.92
N TYR A 118 7.85 -3.73 -18.09
CA TYR A 118 7.11 -4.99 -18.16
C TYR A 118 6.97 -5.60 -16.75
N GLU A 119 5.97 -5.16 -15.99
CA GLU A 119 5.33 -6.04 -15.01
C GLU A 119 3.98 -6.45 -15.61
N GLY A 120 4.03 -7.50 -16.42
CA GLY A 120 2.83 -8.26 -16.77
C GLY A 120 2.19 -8.78 -15.49
N GLU A 121 0.87 -8.65 -15.42
CA GLU A 121 0.04 -9.19 -14.35
C GLU A 121 0.42 -10.64 -14.05
N SER A 122 1.05 -10.90 -12.90
CA SER A 122 1.23 -12.25 -12.39
C SER A 122 0.10 -12.56 -11.42
N TYR A 123 -0.90 -13.28 -11.92
CA TYR A 123 -1.86 -13.97 -11.09
C TYR A 123 -1.11 -15.01 -10.23
N TYR A 124 -1.42 -15.02 -8.94
CA TYR A 124 -0.98 -16.05 -8.01
C TYR A 124 -1.43 -17.43 -8.51
N ILE A 125 -0.48 -18.33 -8.74
CA ILE A 125 -0.70 -19.76 -8.56
C ILE A 125 0.28 -20.21 -7.48
N SER A 126 -0.25 -20.34 -6.26
CA SER A 126 0.36 -21.15 -5.22
C SER A 126 0.13 -22.61 -5.55
N GLU A 127 1.17 -23.34 -5.93
CA GLU A 127 1.13 -24.79 -5.94
C GLU A 127 2.24 -25.33 -5.04
N ALA A 128 1.85 -25.56 -3.79
CA ALA A 128 2.48 -26.57 -2.97
C ALA A 128 1.88 -27.92 -3.37
N ALA A 129 2.60 -28.71 -4.15
CA ALA A 129 2.50 -30.17 -4.09
C ALA A 129 3.77 -30.79 -4.65
N ALA A 130 4.47 -31.51 -3.78
CA ALA A 130 5.60 -32.34 -4.14
C ALA A 130 5.15 -33.62 -4.85
N GLU A 131 6.05 -34.14 -5.68
CA GLU A 131 6.08 -35.49 -6.29
C GLU A 131 5.05 -35.74 -7.42
N LYS A 132 5.38 -36.27 -8.60
CA LYS A 132 6.53 -37.08 -9.04
C LYS A 132 6.48 -37.24 -10.58
N ASP A 133 7.68 -37.42 -11.16
CA ASP A 133 8.03 -38.15 -12.40
C ASP A 133 7.34 -37.86 -13.75
N ASN A 134 8.14 -37.20 -14.60
CA ASN A 134 8.74 -37.72 -15.84
C ASN A 134 7.92 -37.94 -17.14
N ASP A 135 8.62 -37.56 -18.22
CA ASP A 135 8.46 -37.83 -19.66
C ASP A 135 7.47 -36.99 -20.50
N GLU A 136 8.08 -35.99 -21.15
CA GLU A 136 8.14 -35.75 -22.61
C GLU A 136 6.87 -35.76 -23.50
N VAL A 137 6.92 -34.78 -24.41
CA VAL A 137 6.38 -34.62 -25.77
C VAL A 137 4.92 -34.24 -26.04
N ASP A 138 4.81 -32.98 -26.52
CA ASP A 138 4.36 -32.58 -27.86
C ASP A 138 2.88 -32.77 -28.25
N GLY A 139 2.23 -31.67 -28.66
CA GLY A 139 0.88 -31.71 -29.21
C GLY A 139 0.13 -30.38 -29.13
N PHE A 140 0.30 -29.56 -30.16
CA PHE A 140 -0.59 -28.45 -30.51
C PHE A 140 -2.02 -28.98 -30.76
N ASP A 141 -3.05 -28.45 -30.09
CA ASP A 141 -4.44 -28.52 -30.59
C ASP A 141 -5.31 -27.36 -30.04
N ASP A 142 -5.90 -26.64 -30.99
CA ASP A 142 -6.83 -25.54 -30.82
C ASP A 142 -8.19 -26.07 -30.31
N ASN A 143 -8.65 -25.60 -29.16
CA ASN A 143 -10.08 -25.61 -28.82
C ASN A 143 -10.38 -24.53 -27.78
N ILE A 144 -10.40 -23.27 -28.25
CA ILE A 144 -11.07 -22.16 -27.55
C ILE A 144 -12.54 -22.58 -27.39
N LYS A 145 -12.94 -22.92 -26.17
CA LYS A 145 -14.35 -23.05 -25.82
C LYS A 145 -14.81 -21.72 -25.27
N ASP A 146 -15.73 -21.11 -26.00
CA ASP A 146 -16.50 -19.92 -25.65
C ASP A 146 -16.96 -20.01 -24.18
N ILE A 147 -16.46 -19.10 -23.34
CA ILE A 147 -17.02 -18.88 -22.02
C ILE A 147 -18.17 -17.89 -22.20
N ASP A 148 -19.38 -18.42 -22.07
CA ASP A 148 -20.65 -17.70 -22.00
C ASP A 148 -20.66 -16.81 -20.74
N LEU A 149 -20.37 -15.52 -20.93
CA LEU A 149 -20.46 -14.49 -19.89
C LEU A 149 -21.92 -14.06 -19.73
N ASN A 150 -22.71 -14.89 -19.04
CA ASN A 150 -24.05 -14.47 -18.63
C ASN A 150 -23.91 -13.45 -17.47
N THR A 151 -24.17 -12.19 -17.80
CA THR A 151 -23.85 -11.00 -17.00
C THR A 151 -25.14 -10.41 -16.41
N ASP A 152 -25.88 -11.20 -15.62
CA ASP A 152 -27.21 -10.79 -15.13
C ASP A 152 -27.47 -11.07 -13.63
N ASP A 153 -26.45 -11.30 -12.80
CA ASP A 153 -26.69 -11.68 -11.38
C ASP A 153 -25.66 -11.11 -10.36
N ILE A 154 -25.15 -9.88 -10.56
CA ILE A 154 -24.29 -9.21 -9.54
C ILE A 154 -24.81 -7.79 -9.20
N PHE A 155 -26.12 -7.56 -9.34
CA PHE A 155 -26.78 -6.34 -8.87
C PHE A 155 -28.23 -6.59 -8.39
N GLU A 156 -28.44 -7.56 -7.51
CA GLU A 156 -29.64 -7.73 -6.65
C GLU A 156 -29.09 -8.42 -5.38
N ASP A 157 -29.29 -8.04 -4.12
CA ASP A 157 -30.34 -7.33 -3.41
C ASP A 157 -29.76 -6.89 -2.05
N ASP A 158 -30.12 -5.72 -1.56
CA ASP A 158 -30.62 -5.53 -0.18
C ASP A 158 -31.12 -4.08 0.02
N ASP A 159 -32.15 -3.73 -0.75
CA ASP A 159 -33.09 -2.66 -0.37
C ASP A 159 -34.16 -3.28 0.56
N GLU A 160 -33.88 -3.34 1.86
CA GLU A 160 -34.89 -3.69 2.86
C GLU A 160 -35.89 -2.54 3.07
N TYR A 161 -37.12 -2.84 2.64
CA TYR A 161 -38.36 -2.09 2.81
C TYR A 161 -38.64 -1.66 4.25
N PHE A 162 -38.77 -0.35 4.48
CA PHE A 162 -39.70 0.19 5.47
C PHE A 162 -40.93 0.76 4.76
N VAL A 163 -42.01 -0.02 4.76
CA VAL A 163 -43.37 0.46 4.52
C VAL A 163 -43.97 0.76 5.90
N ASP A 164 -44.29 2.02 6.18
CA ASP A 164 -45.37 2.34 7.12
C ASP A 164 -46.22 3.47 6.56
N ASP A 165 -47.51 3.17 6.52
CA ASP A 165 -48.61 3.84 5.85
C ASP A 165 -49.41 4.58 6.94
N GLY A 166 -49.78 5.85 6.76
CA GLY A 166 -50.64 6.48 7.76
C GLY A 166 -50.89 7.98 7.70
N PHE A 167 -51.90 8.34 6.88
CA PHE A 167 -52.90 9.43 7.04
C PHE A 167 -52.48 10.90 7.09
#